data_AF-A0A9P3ZPZ5-F1
#
_entry.id   AF-A0A9P3ZPZ5-F1
#
_cell.length_a   1.000
_cell.length_b   1.000
_cell.length_c   1.000
_cell.angle_alpha   90.00
_cell.angle_beta   90.00
_cell.angle_gamma   90.00
#
_symmetry.space_group_name_H-M   'P 1'
#
loop_
_entity.id
_entity.type
_entity.pdbx_description
1 polymer ?
#
loop_
_entity_poly.entity_id
_entity_poly.type
_entity_poly.pdbx_seq_one_letter_code
_entity_poly.pdbx_strand_id
1 'polypeptide(L)' 'MYHHHLCLCSSHRGTRLPSHNDATPGWKFTYNHIGQMTSVRDASGTREFSYDAYGRMIQDTSF' A
#
# COMPACT_ATOMS: atom_id res chain seq x y z
N MET A 1 -3.50 13.57 -4.81
CA MET A 1 -2.67 12.53 -5.45
C MET A 1 -1.29 13.11 -5.66
N TYR A 2 -0.25 12.37 -5.26
CA TYR A 2 1.17 12.78 -5.19
C TYR A 2 1.45 13.89 -4.17
N HIS A 3 1.73 13.53 -2.92
CA HIS A 3 2.37 14.48 -2.01
C HIS A 3 3.84 14.60 -2.40
N HIS A 4 4.22 15.84 -2.68
CA HIS A 4 5.40 16.24 -3.40
C HIS A 4 6.69 15.88 -2.64
N HIS A 5 7.64 15.29 -3.37
CA HIS A 5 9.06 15.35 -3.04
C HIS A 5 9.52 16.82 -3.01
N LEU A 6 9.42 17.49 -1.86
CA LEU A 6 10.16 18.72 -1.62
C LEU A 6 11.47 18.34 -0.94
N CYS A 7 12.46 18.02 -1.76
CA CYS A 7 13.87 17.97 -1.36
C CYS A 7 14.31 19.39 -1.00
N LEU A 8 14.05 19.80 0.24
CA LEU A 8 14.62 21.02 0.79
C LEU A 8 16.10 20.76 1.07
N CYS A 9 16.92 21.25 0.15
CA CYS A 9 18.36 21.37 0.29
C CYS A 9 18.69 22.22 1.54
N SER A 10 18.93 21.56 2.67
CA SER A 10 19.44 22.20 3.89
C SER A 10 20.86 21.74 4.13
N SER A 11 21.79 22.45 3.49
CA SER A 11 23.20 22.48 3.85
C SER A 11 23.32 22.99 5.30
N HIS A 12 23.68 22.11 6.23
CA HIS A 12 24.68 22.28 7.30
C HIS A 12 24.41 21.35 8.49
N ARG A 13 25.46 20.57 8.83
CA ARG A 13 25.65 19.85 10.12
C ARG A 13 24.65 18.74 10.46
N GLY A 14 25.13 17.51 10.31
CA GLY A 14 24.90 16.44 11.30
C GLY A 14 23.45 16.04 11.53
N THR A 15 22.68 15.77 10.48
CA THR A 15 21.31 15.30 10.62
C THR A 15 21.29 13.78 10.61
N ARG A 16 21.12 13.20 11.81
CA ARG A 16 20.54 11.86 12.00
C ARG A 16 19.34 11.76 11.07
N LEU A 17 19.46 10.94 10.02
CA LEU A 17 18.37 10.69 9.09
C LEU A 17 17.13 10.40 9.92
N PRO A 18 15.99 11.11 9.72
CA PRO A 18 14.76 10.65 10.29
C PRO A 18 14.59 9.25 9.73
N SER A 19 14.70 8.25 10.62
CA SER A 19 14.26 6.91 10.32
C SER A 19 12.79 7.09 9.98
N HIS A 20 12.52 7.17 8.69
CA HIS A 20 11.18 7.31 8.14
C HIS A 20 10.53 5.94 8.35
N ASN A 21 10.26 5.62 9.61
CA ASN A 21 9.18 4.73 9.97
C ASN A 21 7.92 5.51 9.60
N ASP A 22 7.65 5.56 8.29
CA ASP A 22 6.34 5.86 7.75
C ASP A 22 5.46 4.69 8.15
N ALA A 23 5.17 4.60 9.44
CA ALA A 23 4.19 3.70 10.00
C ALA A 23 2.78 4.24 9.71
N THR A 24 2.63 5.09 8.69
CA THR A 24 1.35 5.21 7.99
C THR A 24 1.00 3.79 7.57
N PRO A 25 -0.15 3.24 8.00
CA PRO A 25 -0.63 2.00 7.44
C PRO A 25 -0.90 2.28 5.95
N GLY A 26 0.13 2.07 5.13
CA GLY A 26 0.02 2.26 3.70
C GLY A 26 -1.01 1.28 3.19
N TRP A 27 -1.86 1.74 2.28
CA TRP A 27 -2.72 0.84 1.54
C TRP A 27 -1.82 -0.15 0.78
N LYS A 28 -1.86 -1.43 1.14
CA LYS A 28 -1.13 -2.48 0.41
C LYS A 28 -2.10 -3.23 -0.48
N PHE A 29 -1.78 -3.28 -1.75
CA PHE A 29 -2.54 -4.01 -2.76
C PHE A 29 -1.70 -5.18 -3.24
N THR A 30 -2.28 -6.38 -3.24
CA THR A 30 -1.68 -7.59 -3.80
C THR A 30 -2.44 -7.97 -5.05
N TYR A 31 -1.71 -8.35 -6.10
CA TYR A 31 -2.27 -8.76 -7.38
C TYR A 31 -1.75 -10.14 -7.77
N ASN A 32 -2.57 -10.89 -8.50
CA ASN A 32 -2.14 -12.15 -9.12
C ASN A 32 -1.33 -11.90 -10.41
N HIS A 33 -0.81 -12.97 -11.00
CA HIS A 33 -0.01 -12.92 -12.23
C HIS A 33 -0.76 -12.30 -13.44
N ILE A 34 -2.09 -12.32 -13.44
CA ILE A 34 -2.92 -11.74 -14.50
C ILE A 34 -3.40 -10.32 -14.17
N GLY A 35 -2.95 -9.73 -13.06
CA GLY A 35 -3.23 -8.34 -12.68
C GLY A 35 -4.54 -8.12 -11.92
N GLN A 36 -5.19 -9.17 -11.43
CA GLN A 36 -6.39 -9.04 -10.60
C GLN A 36 -6.02 -8.87 -9.12
N MET A 37 -6.76 -8.03 -8.40
CA MET A 37 -6.50 -7.65 -7.01
C MET A 37 -6.94 -8.73 -6.04
N THR A 38 -6.02 -9.45 -5.40
CA THR A 38 -6.36 -10.55 -4.48
C THR A 38 -6.44 -10.13 -3.02
N SER A 39 -5.79 -9.03 -2.64
CA SER A 39 -5.82 -8.56 -1.24
C SER A 39 -5.59 -7.05 -1.13
N VAL A 40 -6.34 -6.43 -0.23
CA VAL A 40 -6.22 -5.02 0.17
C VAL A 40 -5.98 -4.97 1.67
N ARG A 41 -4.87 -4.38 2.09
CA ARG A 41 -4.65 -4.01 3.49
C ARG A 41 -4.76 -2.50 3.63
N ASP A 42 -5.72 -2.05 4.42
CA ASP A 42 -5.88 -0.66 4.81
C ASP A 42 -5.58 -0.48 6.33
N ALA A 43 -5.56 0.75 6.82
CA ALA A 43 -5.50 1.08 8.24
C ALA A 43 -6.59 0.40 9.08
N SER A 44 -7.77 0.12 8.51
CA SER A 44 -8.88 -0.53 9.21
C SER A 44 -8.83 -2.06 9.22
N GLY A 45 -8.04 -2.73 8.37
CA GLY A 45 -8.06 -4.20 8.30
C GLY A 45 -7.64 -4.77 6.95
N THR A 46 -7.78 -6.09 6.80
CA THR A 46 -7.46 -6.80 5.54
C THR A 46 -8.74 -7.23 4.85
N ARG A 47 -8.80 -7.00 3.55
CA ARG A 47 -9.83 -7.52 2.65
C ARG A 47 -9.18 -8.46 1.66
N GLU A 48 -9.72 -9.65 1.52
CA GLU A 48 -9.27 -10.64 0.53
C GLU A 48 -10.33 -10.89 -0.52
N PHE A 49 -9.88 -11.05 -1.76
CA PHE A 49 -10.71 -11.21 -2.94
C PHE A 49 -10.34 -12.50 -3.67
N SER A 50 -11.35 -13.30 -4.01
CA SER A 50 -11.19 -14.49 -4.84
C SER A 50 -11.93 -14.32 -6.15
N TYR A 51 -11.33 -14.80 -7.24
CA TYR A 51 -11.90 -14.74 -8.58
C TYR A 51 -12.11 -16.14 -9.16
N ASP A 52 -13.20 -16.29 -9.92
CA ASP A 52 -13.48 -17.42 -10.80
C ASP A 52 -12.62 -17.35 -12.08
N ALA A 53 -12.53 -18.44 -12.85
CA ALA A 53 -11.75 -18.54 -14.08
C ALA A 53 -12.18 -17.51 -15.15
N TYR A 54 -13.42 -17.01 -15.08
CA TYR A 54 -13.93 -15.95 -15.93
C TYR A 54 -13.64 -14.53 -15.38
N GLY A 55 -12.86 -14.42 -14.31
CA GLY A 55 -12.48 -13.15 -13.68
C GLY A 55 -13.58 -12.48 -12.86
N ARG A 56 -14.63 -13.23 -12.50
CA ARG A 56 -15.72 -12.74 -11.66
C ARG A 56 -15.33 -12.90 -10.19
N MET A 57 -15.56 -11.86 -9.38
CA MET A 57 -15.33 -11.93 -7.94
C MET A 57 -16.35 -12.89 -7.32
N ILE A 58 -15.86 -13.93 -6.66
CA ILE A 58 -16.70 -14.94 -6.00
C ILE A 58 -16.66 -14.84 -4.47
N GLN A 59 -15.71 -14.09 -3.92
CA GLN A 59 -15.57 -13.91 -2.48
C GLN A 59 -14.96 -12.55 -2.15
N ASP A 60 -15.53 -11.89 -1.15
CA ASP A 60 -14.96 -10.74 -0.42
C ASP A 60 -15.01 -11.13 1.07
N THR A 61 -13.84 -11.15 1.71
CA THR A 61 -13.75 -11.42 3.16
C THR A 61 -12.98 -10.29 3.81
N SER A 62 -13.64 -9.56 4.71
CA SER A 62 -13.03 -8.50 5.53
C SER A 62 -12.78 -9.04 6.94
N PHE A 63 -11.55 -8.90 7.43
CA PHE A 63 -11.13 -9.24 8.79
C PHE A 63 -10.83 -7.98 9.61
#